data_AF-X0RIJ9-F1
#
_entry.id   AF-X0RIJ9-F1
#
_cell.length_a   1.000
_cell.length_b   1.000
_cell.length_c   1.000
_cell.angle_alpha   90.00
_cell.angle_beta   90.00
_cell.angle_gamma   90.00
#
_symmetry.space_group_name_H-M   'P 1'
#
loop_
_entity.id
_entity.type
_entity.pdbx_description
1 polymer ?
#
loop_
_entity_poly.entity_id
_entity_poly.type
_entity_poly.pdbx_seq_one_letter_code
_entity_poly.pdbx_strand_id
1 'polypeptide(L)'
;MSMATYPRTQSEISALTESMIAGYTEHPGDFPGADVAALQTARDQYHAASKALTDAQSAAKLAVEVKAEKLELLQAITRQELKKAQVDTIDEPEKLAFIGWGPKADPQSVQAPSAPGNLRITAQGIIGEEKKGLLGLQWTKSAFKRARFVRYYSVQRRQIESNG
;
A
#
# COMPACT_ATOMS: atom_id res chain seq x y z
N MET A 1 15.55 5.50 39.47
CA MET A 1 15.94 6.46 38.41
C MET A 1 15.51 5.86 37.09
N SER A 2 14.59 6.47 36.33
CA SER A 2 14.28 5.99 34.98
C SER A 2 15.28 6.61 34.00
N MET A 3 15.77 5.83 33.04
CA MET A 3 16.66 6.34 32.00
C MET A 3 15.81 7.03 30.93
N ALA A 4 16.22 8.24 30.52
CA ALA A 4 15.69 8.86 29.32
C ALA A 4 15.87 7.90 28.13
N THR A 5 14.78 7.64 27.40
CA THR A 5 14.78 6.72 26.26
C THR A 5 14.77 7.56 24.98
N TYR A 6 15.62 7.20 24.01
CA TYR A 6 15.64 7.86 22.72
C TYR A 6 14.31 7.62 21.97
N PRO A 7 13.71 8.65 21.35
CA PRO A 7 12.43 8.50 20.67
C PRO A 7 12.49 7.56 19.45
N ARG A 8 11.34 7.00 19.06
CA ARG A 8 11.25 6.03 17.94
C ARG A 8 10.37 6.51 16.80
N THR A 9 9.57 7.55 17.00
CA THR A 9 8.72 8.10 15.95
C THR A 9 9.36 9.34 15.36
N GLN A 10 9.08 9.57 14.07
CA GLN A 10 9.58 10.71 13.32
C GLN A 10 9.18 12.05 13.98
N SER A 11 7.95 12.17 14.47
CA SER A 11 7.45 13.37 15.15
C SER A 11 8.18 13.64 16.47
N GLU A 12 8.42 12.61 17.27
CA GLU A 12 9.14 12.78 18.54
C GLU A 12 10.62 13.10 18.32
N ILE A 13 11.25 12.51 17.30
CA ILE A 13 12.64 12.81 16.93
C ILE A 13 12.75 14.28 16.48
N SER A 14 11.84 14.76 15.63
CA SER A 14 11.80 16.17 15.21
C SER A 14 11.58 17.11 16.41
N ALA A 15 10.63 16.79 17.29
CA ALA A 15 10.38 17.58 18.49
C ALA A 15 11.61 17.65 19.41
N LEU A 16 12.27 16.51 19.66
CA LEU A 16 13.51 16.47 20.43
C LEU A 16 14.61 17.29 19.76
N THR A 17 14.74 17.22 18.44
CA THR A 17 15.75 17.98 17.67
C THR A 17 15.56 19.48 17.84
N GLU A 18 14.32 19.99 17.76
CA GLU A 18 14.04 21.41 18.00
C GLU A 18 14.34 21.82 19.44
N SER A 19 13.96 20.99 20.43
CA SER A 19 14.30 21.23 21.83
C SER A 19 15.80 21.24 22.08
N MET A 20 16.56 20.34 21.43
CA MET A 20 18.02 20.32 21.51
C MET A 20 18.65 21.58 20.91
N ILE A 21 18.20 22.00 19.72
CA ILE A 21 18.70 23.24 19.08
C ILE A 21 18.44 24.44 19.98
N ALA A 22 17.22 24.58 20.51
CA ALA A 22 16.84 25.68 21.40
C ALA A 22 17.69 25.66 22.68
N GLY A 23 17.74 24.52 23.38
CA GLY A 23 18.48 24.38 24.63
C GLY A 23 19.99 24.60 24.48
N TYR A 24 20.60 24.09 23.41
CA TYR A 24 22.03 24.32 23.14
C TYR A 24 22.34 25.78 22.77
N THR A 25 21.38 26.49 22.16
CA THR A 25 21.53 27.90 21.84
C THR A 25 21.36 28.80 23.07
N GLU A 26 20.41 28.47 23.95
CA GLU A 26 20.10 29.25 25.15
C GLU A 26 21.11 29.01 26.29
N HIS A 27 21.68 27.81 26.38
CA HIS A 27 22.59 27.41 27.46
C HIS A 27 23.93 26.86 26.96
N PRO A 28 24.72 27.61 26.16
CA PRO A 28 25.93 27.10 25.54
C PRO A 28 27.03 26.70 26.54
N GLY A 29 27.05 27.31 27.73
CA GLY A 29 28.01 26.98 28.79
C GLY A 29 27.83 25.58 29.38
N ASP A 30 26.61 25.06 29.39
CA ASP A 30 26.29 23.71 29.90
C ASP A 30 26.58 22.62 28.85
N PHE A 31 26.66 23.01 27.57
CA PHE A 31 26.85 22.09 26.43
C PHE A 31 28.01 22.53 25.52
N PRO A 32 29.25 22.64 26.04
CA PRO A 32 30.38 23.19 25.27
C PRO A 32 30.81 22.35 24.07
N GLY A 33 30.39 21.08 24.00
CA GLY A 33 30.67 20.17 22.87
C GLY A 33 29.52 20.06 21.87
N ALA A 34 28.43 20.81 22.04
CA ALA A 34 27.29 20.72 21.14
C ALA A 34 27.59 21.34 19.76
N ASP A 35 27.35 20.57 18.71
CA ASP A 35 27.41 21.05 17.33
C ASP A 35 26.01 21.46 16.85
N VAL A 36 25.60 22.68 17.22
CA VAL A 36 24.29 23.23 16.86
C VAL A 36 24.14 23.40 15.35
N ALA A 37 25.23 23.75 14.65
CA ALA A 37 25.23 23.97 13.21
C ALA A 37 24.97 22.67 12.43
N ALA A 38 25.60 21.57 12.83
CA ALA A 38 25.34 20.26 12.25
C ALA A 38 23.88 19.82 12.49
N LEU A 39 23.35 20.04 13.69
CA LEU A 39 21.97 19.66 14.03
C LEU A 39 20.94 20.46 13.24
N GLN A 40 21.13 21.77 13.09
CA GLN A 40 20.30 22.63 12.24
C GLN A 40 20.35 22.20 10.76
N THR A 41 21.56 21.93 10.25
CA THR A 41 21.75 21.45 8.87
C THR A 41 21.00 20.15 8.61
N ALA A 42 21.12 19.17 9.52
CA ALA A 42 20.43 17.88 9.40
C ALA A 42 18.91 18.03 9.47
N ARG A 43 18.40 18.89 10.37
CA ARG A 43 16.98 19.23 10.47
C ARG A 43 16.46 19.82 9.16
N ASP A 44 17.16 20.81 8.60
CA ASP A 44 16.74 21.51 7.39
C ASP A 44 16.73 20.57 6.17
N GLN A 45 17.74 19.72 6.03
CA GLN A 45 17.79 18.67 5.00
C GLN A 45 16.60 17.71 5.10
N TYR A 46 16.27 17.28 6.31
CA TYR A 46 15.13 16.41 6.56
C TYR A 46 13.80 17.08 6.20
N HIS A 47 13.61 18.36 6.54
CA HIS A 47 12.41 19.11 6.15
C HIS A 47 12.30 19.29 4.64
N ALA A 48 13.42 19.60 3.96
CA ALA A 48 13.47 19.70 2.52
C ALA A 48 13.08 18.37 1.84
N ALA A 49 13.60 17.24 2.33
CA ALA A 49 13.24 15.92 1.83
C ALA A 49 11.76 15.59 2.07
N SER A 50 11.22 15.94 3.24
CA SER A 50 9.81 15.72 3.58
C SER A 50 8.86 16.51 2.67
N LYS A 51 9.23 17.76 2.35
CA LYS A 51 8.50 18.57 1.37
C LYS A 51 8.57 17.96 -0.04
N ALA A 52 9.76 17.60 -0.50
CA ALA A 52 9.94 16.96 -1.80
C ALA A 52 9.14 15.66 -1.95
N LEU A 53 9.04 14.85 -0.89
CA LEU A 53 8.20 13.65 -0.88
C LEU A 53 6.72 14.00 -1.07
N THR A 54 6.23 15.05 -0.40
CA THR A 54 4.83 15.48 -0.49
C THR A 54 4.50 15.98 -1.90
N ASP A 55 5.41 16.75 -2.49
CA ASP A 55 5.27 17.26 -3.86
C ASP A 55 5.27 16.09 -4.87
N ALA A 56 6.18 15.13 -4.71
CA ALA A 56 6.25 13.94 -5.55
C ALA A 56 5.00 13.06 -5.44
N GLN A 57 4.45 12.87 -4.24
CA GLN A 57 3.20 12.15 -4.04
C GLN A 57 2.02 12.85 -4.72
N SER A 58 1.99 14.18 -4.70
CA SER A 58 0.95 14.98 -5.34
C SER A 58 1.05 14.87 -6.87
N ALA A 59 2.26 14.98 -7.42
CA ALA A 59 2.51 14.76 -8.85
C ALA A 59 2.13 13.34 -9.30
N ALA A 60 2.44 12.32 -8.49
CA ALA A 60 2.07 10.94 -8.79
C ALA A 60 0.55 10.73 -8.84
N LYS A 61 -0.20 11.35 -7.92
CA LYS A 61 -1.68 11.30 -7.95
C LYS A 61 -2.24 11.90 -9.24
N LEU A 62 -1.78 13.11 -9.60
CA LEU A 62 -2.19 13.76 -10.86
C LEU A 62 -1.83 12.89 -12.08
N ALA A 63 -0.64 12.29 -12.11
CA ALA A 63 -0.24 11.41 -13.20
C ALA A 63 -1.14 10.16 -13.32
N VAL A 64 -1.60 9.60 -12.19
CA VAL A 64 -2.55 8.48 -12.17
C VAL A 64 -3.91 8.90 -12.73
N GLU A 65 -4.42 10.07 -12.34
CA GLU A 65 -5.68 10.62 -12.86
C GLU A 65 -5.61 10.84 -14.37
N VAL A 66 -4.55 11.51 -14.85
CA VAL A 66 -4.32 11.72 -16.28
C VAL A 66 -4.25 10.39 -17.03
N LYS A 67 -3.51 9.40 -16.50
CA LYS A 67 -3.44 8.07 -17.12
C LYS A 67 -4.81 7.40 -17.19
N ALA A 68 -5.64 7.53 -16.16
CA ALA A 68 -7.00 6.98 -16.14
C ALA A 68 -7.88 7.63 -17.22
N GLU A 69 -7.85 8.95 -17.34
CA GLU A 69 -8.57 9.68 -18.40
C GLU A 69 -8.15 9.24 -19.80
N LYS A 70 -6.83 9.10 -20.05
CA LYS A 70 -6.33 8.62 -21.35
C LYS A 70 -6.74 7.18 -21.62
N LEU A 71 -6.80 6.32 -20.61
CA LEU A 71 -7.28 4.96 -20.75
C LEU A 71 -8.78 4.92 -21.09
N GLU A 72 -9.60 5.75 -20.48
CA GLU A 72 -11.04 5.85 -20.80
C GLU A 72 -11.25 6.31 -22.25
N LEU A 73 -10.50 7.33 -22.70
CA LEU A 73 -10.53 7.76 -24.11
C LEU A 73 -10.11 6.63 -25.06
N LEU A 74 -9.02 5.93 -24.75
CA LEU A 74 -8.55 4.79 -25.54
C LEU A 74 -9.61 3.68 -25.61
N GLN A 75 -10.26 3.36 -24.49
CA GLN A 75 -11.34 2.38 -24.46
C GLN A 75 -12.53 2.82 -25.32
N ALA A 76 -12.94 4.09 -25.24
CA ALA A 76 -14.05 4.61 -26.02
C ALA A 76 -13.79 4.48 -27.52
N ILE A 77 -12.60 4.91 -27.98
CA ILE A 77 -12.17 4.80 -29.38
C ILE A 77 -12.09 3.34 -29.79
N THR A 78 -11.44 2.48 -29.01
CA THR A 78 -11.29 1.05 -29.31
C THR A 78 -12.64 0.36 -29.46
N ARG A 79 -13.61 0.66 -28.57
CA ARG A 79 -14.97 0.13 -28.68
C ARG A 79 -15.69 0.60 -29.94
N GLN A 80 -15.49 1.85 -30.34
CA GLN A 80 -16.09 2.39 -31.56
C GLN A 80 -15.51 1.70 -32.80
N GLU A 81 -14.19 1.52 -32.87
CA GLU A 81 -13.54 0.84 -33.98
C GLU A 81 -13.91 -0.65 -34.04
N LEU A 82 -14.03 -1.32 -32.89
CA LEU A 82 -14.52 -2.70 -32.84
C LEU A 82 -15.95 -2.84 -33.36
N LYS A 83 -16.84 -1.88 -33.04
CA LYS A 83 -18.21 -1.88 -33.58
C LYS A 83 -18.22 -1.73 -35.10
N LYS A 84 -17.37 -0.87 -35.66
CA LYS A 84 -17.25 -0.71 -37.11
C LYS A 84 -16.74 -1.99 -37.76
N ALA A 85 -15.66 -2.57 -37.22
CA ALA A 85 -15.11 -3.82 -37.71
C ALA A 85 -16.16 -4.94 -37.73
N GLN A 86 -17.00 -5.03 -36.69
CA GLN A 86 -18.10 -6.01 -36.63
C GLN A 86 -19.16 -5.80 -37.72
N VAL A 87 -19.47 -4.55 -38.08
CA VAL A 87 -20.39 -4.23 -39.16
C VAL A 87 -19.75 -4.53 -40.51
N ASP A 88 -18.49 -4.16 -40.70
CA ASP A 88 -17.75 -4.35 -41.96
C ASP A 88 -17.52 -5.85 -42.28
N THR A 89 -17.45 -6.70 -41.25
CA THR A 89 -17.25 -8.15 -41.40
C THR A 89 -18.53 -8.95 -41.14
N ILE A 90 -19.72 -8.37 -41.30
CA ILE A 90 -20.97 -9.07 -40.96
C ILE A 90 -21.18 -10.35 -41.78
N ASP A 91 -20.74 -10.35 -43.05
CA ASP A 91 -20.84 -11.49 -43.97
C ASP A 91 -19.71 -12.51 -43.76
N GLU A 92 -18.59 -12.09 -43.16
CA GLU A 92 -17.36 -12.90 -42.95
C GLU A 92 -16.82 -12.66 -41.52
N PRO A 93 -17.57 -13.04 -40.47
CA PRO A 93 -17.25 -12.70 -39.07
C PRO A 93 -15.94 -13.33 -38.57
N GLU A 94 -15.45 -14.39 -39.21
CA GLU A 94 -14.15 -14.99 -38.95
C GLU A 94 -12.98 -14.01 -39.18
N LYS A 95 -13.18 -12.97 -40.02
CA LYS A 95 -12.17 -11.93 -40.25
C LYS A 95 -11.86 -11.10 -39.01
N LEU A 96 -12.74 -11.07 -38.01
CA LEU A 96 -12.46 -10.44 -36.72
C LEU A 96 -11.25 -11.08 -36.02
N ALA A 97 -10.95 -12.35 -36.29
CA ALA A 97 -9.79 -13.03 -35.73
C ALA A 97 -8.46 -12.36 -36.14
N PHE A 98 -8.41 -11.69 -37.31
CA PHE A 98 -7.22 -10.95 -37.75
C PHE A 98 -6.85 -9.79 -36.84
N ILE A 99 -7.81 -9.23 -36.09
CA ILE A 99 -7.58 -8.18 -35.10
C ILE A 99 -7.58 -8.72 -33.66
N GLY A 100 -7.51 -10.05 -33.50
CA GLY A 100 -7.55 -10.71 -32.20
C GLY A 100 -8.91 -10.60 -31.50
N TRP A 101 -9.97 -10.27 -32.24
CA TRP A 101 -11.35 -10.21 -31.76
C TRP A 101 -12.11 -11.44 -32.26
N GLY A 102 -13.06 -11.96 -31.50
CA GLY A 102 -13.72 -13.20 -31.90
C GLY A 102 -14.86 -13.58 -30.96
N PRO A 103 -15.57 -14.68 -31.25
CA PRO A 103 -16.64 -15.16 -30.40
C PRO A 103 -16.14 -15.27 -28.96
N LYS A 104 -17.00 -14.81 -28.03
CA LYS A 104 -16.72 -14.85 -26.60
C LYS A 104 -16.28 -16.27 -26.25
N ALA A 105 -15.04 -16.41 -25.77
CA ALA A 105 -14.52 -17.70 -25.33
C ALA A 105 -15.52 -18.37 -24.39
N ASP A 106 -15.71 -19.69 -24.55
CA ASP A 106 -16.62 -20.46 -23.71
C ASP A 106 -16.37 -20.15 -22.24
N PRO A 107 -17.43 -20.11 -21.39
CA PRO A 107 -17.28 -19.88 -19.97
C PRO A 107 -16.32 -20.91 -19.38
N GLN A 108 -15.05 -20.51 -19.23
CA GLN A 108 -14.07 -21.38 -18.61
C GLN A 108 -14.45 -21.46 -17.13
N SER A 109 -14.78 -22.67 -16.68
CA SER A 109 -15.10 -22.93 -15.27
C SER A 109 -13.96 -22.38 -14.42
N VAL A 110 -14.25 -21.32 -13.66
CA VAL A 110 -13.31 -20.75 -12.72
C VAL A 110 -13.15 -21.77 -11.61
N GLN A 111 -12.05 -22.53 -11.63
CA GLN A 111 -11.68 -23.34 -10.48
C GLN A 111 -11.64 -22.43 -9.25
N ALA A 112 -12.36 -22.84 -8.20
CA ALA A 112 -12.33 -22.14 -6.92
C ALA A 112 -10.86 -21.95 -6.48
N PRO A 113 -10.49 -20.77 -5.95
CA PRO A 113 -9.16 -20.56 -5.43
C PRO A 113 -8.82 -21.62 -4.39
N SER A 114 -7.63 -22.23 -4.45
CA SER A 114 -7.17 -23.11 -3.38
C SER A 114 -7.07 -22.33 -2.08
N ALA A 115 -7.28 -23.02 -0.97
CA ALA A 115 -7.12 -22.46 0.36
C ALA A 115 -5.71 -21.85 0.54
N PRO A 116 -5.57 -20.75 1.30
CA PRO A 116 -4.26 -20.24 1.72
C PRO A 116 -3.55 -21.29 2.57
N GLY A 117 -2.23 -21.41 2.40
CA GLY A 117 -1.41 -22.35 3.16
C GLY A 117 -0.85 -21.70 4.43
N ASN A 118 -0.37 -22.52 5.37
CA ASN A 118 0.43 -22.10 6.53
C ASN A 118 -0.21 -21.01 7.40
N LEU A 119 -1.53 -21.09 7.66
CA LEU A 119 -2.16 -20.22 8.64
C LEU A 119 -1.57 -20.50 10.03
N ARG A 120 -0.95 -19.48 10.63
CA ARG A 120 -0.34 -19.55 11.95
C ARG A 120 -0.60 -18.29 12.76
N ILE A 121 -0.60 -18.45 14.07
CA ILE A 121 -0.65 -17.35 15.03
C ILE A 121 0.77 -16.85 15.25
N THR A 122 1.00 -15.56 15.05
CA THR A 122 2.32 -14.91 15.23
C THR A 122 2.39 -14.06 16.48
N ALA A 123 1.25 -13.66 17.03
CA ALA A 123 1.18 -12.94 18.29
C ALA A 123 -0.15 -13.26 18.98
N GLN A 124 -0.09 -13.43 20.30
CA GLN A 124 -1.26 -13.50 21.15
C GLN A 124 -0.98 -12.62 22.37
N GLY A 125 -1.90 -11.73 22.71
CA GLY A 125 -1.69 -10.85 23.86
C GLY A 125 -2.93 -10.06 24.23
N ILE A 126 -2.73 -9.15 25.17
CA ILE A 126 -3.73 -8.20 25.63
C ILE A 126 -3.15 -6.80 25.40
N ILE A 127 -3.89 -5.91 24.73
CA ILE A 127 -3.46 -4.56 24.42
C ILE A 127 -4.40 -3.50 25.02
N GLY A 128 -3.80 -2.39 25.47
CA GLY A 128 -4.49 -1.23 26.03
C GLY A 128 -4.98 -1.42 27.48
N GLU A 129 -5.33 -0.31 28.13
CA GLU A 129 -5.89 -0.28 29.48
C GLU A 129 -7.24 -1.03 29.57
N GLU A 130 -7.95 -1.13 28.43
CA GLU A 130 -9.23 -1.84 28.28
C GLU A 130 -9.10 -3.37 28.14
N LYS A 131 -7.89 -3.94 28.27
CA LYS A 131 -7.62 -5.38 28.21
C LYS A 131 -8.19 -6.11 26.97
N LYS A 132 -8.07 -5.54 25.77
CA LYS A 132 -8.55 -6.18 24.53
C LYS A 132 -7.60 -7.27 24.05
N GLY A 133 -8.14 -8.44 23.70
CA GLY A 133 -7.34 -9.54 23.14
C GLY A 133 -6.83 -9.22 21.74
N LEU A 134 -5.54 -9.38 21.51
CA LEU A 134 -4.86 -9.26 20.22
C LEU A 134 -4.48 -10.65 19.70
N LEU A 135 -4.78 -10.89 18.41
CA LEU A 135 -4.34 -12.06 17.67
C LEU A 135 -3.67 -11.62 16.37
N GLY A 136 -2.36 -11.85 16.27
CA GLY A 136 -1.60 -11.71 15.03
C GLY A 136 -1.69 -13.01 14.22
N LEU A 137 -2.13 -12.91 12.96
CA LEU A 137 -2.25 -14.04 12.04
C LEU A 137 -1.35 -13.83 10.83
N GLN A 138 -0.67 -14.89 10.42
CA GLN A 138 0.11 -14.94 9.19
C GLN A 138 -0.27 -16.17 8.39
N TRP A 139 -0.31 -16.05 7.06
CA TRP A 139 -0.50 -17.18 6.14
C TRP A 139 0.33 -16.97 4.87
N THR A 140 0.53 -18.04 4.13
CA THR A 140 1.14 -18.01 2.80
C THR A 140 0.07 -17.94 1.72
N LYS A 141 0.32 -17.12 0.70
CA LYS A 141 -0.51 -17.09 -0.51
C LYS A 141 -0.55 -18.48 -1.13
N SER A 142 -1.75 -18.93 -1.53
CA SER A 142 -1.91 -20.25 -2.16
C SER A 142 -1.12 -20.33 -3.47
N ALA A 143 -0.53 -21.49 -3.76
CA ALA A 143 0.18 -21.75 -5.00
C ALA A 143 -0.80 -21.99 -6.14
N PHE A 144 -1.38 -20.93 -6.72
CA PHE A 144 -2.25 -21.04 -7.89
C PHE A 144 -1.52 -20.56 -9.14
N LYS A 145 -1.26 -21.46 -10.11
CA LYS A 145 -0.52 -21.17 -11.34
C LYS A 145 -1.37 -20.53 -12.45
N ARG A 146 -2.70 -20.45 -12.34
CA ARG A 146 -3.57 -20.01 -13.46
C ARG A 146 -4.80 -19.15 -13.11
N ALA A 147 -5.06 -18.81 -11.85
CA ALA A 147 -6.18 -17.94 -11.49
C ALA A 147 -5.71 -16.49 -11.27
N ARG A 148 -6.49 -15.53 -11.78
CA ARG A 148 -6.29 -14.09 -11.64
C ARG A 148 -6.08 -13.66 -10.17
N PHE A 149 -5.51 -12.47 -9.98
CA PHE A 149 -5.18 -11.82 -8.71
C PHE A 149 -6.19 -12.11 -7.58
N VAL A 150 -5.69 -12.48 -6.40
CA VAL A 150 -6.50 -12.63 -5.18
C VAL A 150 -7.15 -11.28 -4.86
N ARG A 151 -8.49 -11.24 -4.80
CA ARG A 151 -9.23 -10.00 -4.52
C ARG A 151 -9.32 -9.68 -3.03
N TYR A 152 -9.59 -10.68 -2.19
CA TYR A 152 -9.64 -10.56 -0.73
C TYR A 152 -9.50 -11.93 -0.07
N TYR A 153 -9.23 -11.95 1.24
CA TYR A 153 -9.32 -13.14 2.09
C TYR A 153 -10.50 -12.99 3.05
N SER A 154 -11.26 -14.06 3.30
CA SER A 154 -12.30 -14.09 4.33
C SER A 154 -11.78 -14.81 5.57
N VAL A 155 -11.67 -14.11 6.69
CA VAL A 155 -11.22 -14.67 7.98
C VAL A 155 -12.43 -14.83 8.89
N GLN A 156 -12.66 -16.05 9.38
CA GLN A 156 -13.75 -16.36 10.30
C GLN A 156 -13.19 -16.85 11.63
N ARG A 157 -13.70 -16.31 12.73
CA ARG A 157 -13.43 -16.76 14.10
C ARG A 157 -14.69 -17.43 14.64
N ARG A 158 -14.54 -18.63 15.21
CA ARG A 158 -15.60 -19.29 15.97
C ARG A 158 -15.17 -19.40 17.43
N GLN A 159 -16.06 -19.05 18.35
CA GLN A 159 -15.90 -19.36 19.76
C GLN A 159 -16.47 -20.75 19.97
N ILE A 160 -15.64 -21.67 20.44
CA ILE A 160 -16.08 -23.01 20.82
C ILE A 160 -16.13 -22.97 22.34
N GLU A 161 -17.33 -23.15 22.90
CA GLU A 161 -17.47 -23.36 24.34
C GLU A 161 -16.94 -24.75 24.65
N SER A 162 -15.90 -24.82 25.48
CA SER A 162 -15.41 -26.08 26.00
C SER A 162 -16.39 -26.53 27.08
N ASN A 163 -17.32 -27.41 26.75
CA ASN A 163 -17.95 -28.22 27.80
C ASN A 163 -16.86 -29.11 28.39
N GLY A 164 -16.62 -28.92 29.69
CA GLY A 164 -15.65 -29.73 30.46
C GLY A 164 -16.03 -31.19 30.52
#